data_AF-A0A671S1W5-F1
#
_entry.id   AF-A0A671S1W5-F1
#
_cell.length_a   1.000
_cell.length_b   1.000
_cell.length_c   1.000
_cell.angle_alpha   90.00
_cell.angle_beta   90.00
_cell.angle_gamma   90.00
#
_symmetry.space_group_name_H-M   'P 1'
#
loop_
_entity.id
_entity.type
_entity.pdbx_description
1 polymer ?
#
loop_
_entity_poly.entity_id
_entity_poly.type
_entity_poly.pdbx_seq_one_letter_code
_entity_poly.pdbx_strand_id
1 'polypeptide(L)'
;LISLFRLWLSRTERDIEDHVAFVITVPTALAIFLTIFVLVCIESIFKKLLQVFSLVIWACLVAMGYLFMFFGGIICPWDQVSFFLFIIFVVYTMLPFSMRDAIIASVLTASSHTVVLSVCLSSTVDHVEPLILANIIIFICGNLAGAYHKHLMELALKQTYQDTCNCIKSPIKLEFEKRQQERLLLSLLPAHIARVMKAEIIQRLQGPKFGQVENTNNFHNLYVQRHTNVSILYADIVGFTRLATDCSPGELVHMLNELFGKFDQIAKENECMRIKILGDCYYCVSGLPESLPNHANNCVKMGLDMCEAIKKVRDATGVDINMRVGVHSGNVLCGVIGLQKWQYDVWSHDVTLANHMEAGGVPGRVHITSVTLEHLNGAYKVEDGDGQERDPYLKEHGVVTYLVINPKRKSPQHHYRPRHAIYGTKMRASVRMTRYLESWGAAKPFANLHHRDSMTNENGKINTPSDPSFDLFVINIVFKDIQYN
;
A
#
# COMPACT_ATOMS: atom_id res chain seq x y z
N LEU A 1 -45.26 20.08 32.32
CA LEU A 1 -44.57 21.30 32.82
C LEU A 1 -45.49 22.53 32.88
N ILE A 2 -46.06 23.01 31.77
CA ILE A 2 -46.92 24.21 31.78
C ILE A 2 -48.19 24.04 32.64
N SER A 3 -48.78 22.84 32.64
CA SER A 3 -49.95 22.54 33.50
C SER A 3 -49.60 22.47 34.99
N LEU A 4 -48.39 22.02 35.34
CA LEU A 4 -47.87 22.03 36.71
C LEU A 4 -47.55 23.45 37.17
N PHE A 5 -47.00 24.28 36.27
CA PHE A 5 -46.73 25.68 36.52
C PHE A 5 -48.01 26.50 36.74
N ARG A 6 -49.08 26.22 35.98
CA ARG A 6 -50.41 26.81 36.20
C ARG A 6 -51.08 26.34 37.50
N LEU A 7 -50.96 25.06 37.86
CA LEU A 7 -51.48 24.54 39.13
C LEU A 7 -50.76 25.15 40.33
N TRP A 8 -49.46 25.45 40.17
CA TRP A 8 -48.64 26.11 41.18
C TRP A 8 -48.99 27.59 41.34
N LEU A 9 -49.17 28.33 40.23
CA LEU A 9 -49.59 29.75 40.25
C LEU A 9 -50.96 29.95 40.92
N SER A 10 -51.85 28.96 40.80
CA SER A 10 -53.17 28.97 41.44
C SER A 10 -53.12 28.72 42.96
N ARG A 11 -51.97 28.31 43.50
CA ARG A 11 -51.78 27.92 44.92
C ARG A 11 -50.96 28.96 45.70
N THR A 12 -50.51 30.03 45.04
CA THR A 12 -49.55 31.05 45.51
C THR A 12 -50.21 32.24 46.21
N GLU A 13 -51.21 31.99 47.07
CA GLU A 13 -51.83 33.02 47.92
C GLU A 13 -51.38 32.93 49.40
N ARG A 14 -50.19 32.37 49.68
CA ARG A 14 -49.60 32.30 51.03
C ARG A 14 -48.12 32.69 51.04
N ASP A 15 -47.65 33.04 52.24
CA ASP A 15 -46.54 33.93 52.58
C ASP A 15 -45.23 33.81 51.78
N ILE A 16 -44.65 34.98 51.47
CA ILE A 16 -43.47 35.18 50.62
C ILE A 16 -42.19 34.55 51.19
N GLU A 17 -42.10 34.37 52.52
CA GLU A 17 -40.92 33.81 53.19
C GLU A 17 -40.70 32.31 52.89
N ASP A 18 -41.77 31.55 52.65
CA ASP A 18 -41.70 30.12 52.35
C ASP A 18 -41.28 29.82 50.89
N HIS A 19 -41.20 30.82 50.02
CA HIS A 19 -40.90 30.62 48.58
C HIS A 19 -39.51 31.09 48.16
N VAL A 20 -38.73 31.71 49.06
CA VAL A 20 -37.40 32.27 48.77
C VAL A 20 -36.42 31.19 48.29
N ALA A 21 -36.41 30.02 48.95
CA ALA A 21 -35.53 28.92 48.56
C ALA A 21 -35.82 28.42 47.14
N PHE A 22 -37.11 28.29 46.77
CA PHE A 22 -37.52 27.85 45.44
C PHE A 22 -37.16 28.86 44.35
N VAL A 23 -37.37 30.15 44.61
CA VAL A 23 -37.03 31.24 43.70
C VAL A 23 -35.52 31.37 43.48
N ILE A 24 -34.67 30.92 44.41
CA ILE A 24 -33.21 30.94 44.27
C ILE A 24 -32.69 29.65 43.59
N THR A 25 -33.22 28.48 43.91
CA THR A 25 -32.68 27.20 43.43
C THR A 25 -33.00 26.91 41.96
N VAL A 26 -34.18 27.33 41.47
CA VAL A 26 -34.56 27.07 40.07
C VAL A 26 -33.70 27.90 39.09
N PRO A 27 -33.49 29.21 39.28
CA PRO A 27 -32.61 30.01 38.42
C PRO A 27 -31.14 29.61 38.55
N THR A 28 -30.68 29.21 39.73
CA THR A 28 -29.29 28.74 39.90
C THR A 28 -29.05 27.41 39.21
N ALA A 29 -29.97 26.43 39.33
CA ALA A 29 -29.90 25.19 38.56
C ALA A 29 -29.93 25.44 37.05
N LEU A 30 -30.77 26.37 36.59
CA LEU A 30 -30.82 26.77 35.18
C LEU A 30 -29.52 27.45 34.72
N ALA A 31 -28.93 28.32 35.53
CA ALA A 31 -27.63 28.93 35.24
C ALA A 31 -26.50 27.88 35.18
N ILE A 32 -26.53 26.86 36.06
CA ILE A 32 -25.59 25.73 36.04
C ILE A 32 -25.77 24.91 34.75
N PHE A 33 -27.01 24.57 34.36
CA PHE A 33 -27.26 23.83 33.12
C PHE A 33 -26.84 24.63 31.88
N LEU A 34 -27.10 25.94 31.83
CA LEU A 34 -26.62 26.81 30.76
C LEU A 34 -25.10 26.86 30.69
N THR A 35 -24.44 26.96 31.83
CA THR A 35 -22.96 26.96 31.90
C THR A 35 -22.40 25.63 31.40
N ILE A 36 -22.98 24.50 31.82
CA ILE A 36 -22.58 23.16 31.33
C ILE A 36 -22.84 23.05 29.82
N PHE A 37 -23.97 23.52 29.32
CA PHE A 37 -24.29 23.50 27.89
C PHE A 37 -23.26 24.27 27.06
N VAL A 38 -22.84 25.45 27.52
CA VAL A 38 -21.77 26.23 26.86
C VAL A 38 -20.44 25.48 26.89
N LEU A 39 -20.11 24.81 28.00
CA LEU A 39 -18.88 24.00 28.11
C LEU A 39 -18.92 22.74 27.24
N VAL A 40 -20.10 22.14 27.03
CA VAL A 40 -20.31 20.99 26.14
C VAL A 40 -20.03 21.37 24.68
N CYS A 41 -20.28 22.62 24.28
CA CYS A 41 -19.95 23.13 22.95
C CYS A 41 -18.43 23.19 22.69
N ILE A 42 -17.60 23.06 23.73
CA ILE A 42 -16.14 23.02 23.63
C ILE A 42 -15.68 21.55 23.66
N GLU A 43 -15.52 20.97 22.48
CA GLU A 43 -15.28 19.52 22.28
C GLU A 43 -14.08 18.96 23.08
N SER A 44 -13.01 19.77 23.25
CA SER A 44 -11.79 19.40 23.98
C SER A 44 -11.99 19.26 25.49
N ILE A 45 -12.86 20.09 26.08
CA ILE A 45 -13.15 20.10 27.52
C ILE A 45 -14.20 19.01 27.83
N PHE A 46 -15.20 18.88 26.97
CA PHE A 46 -16.28 17.90 27.08
C PHE A 46 -15.75 16.46 27.23
N LYS A 47 -14.78 16.05 26.41
CA LYS A 47 -14.21 14.69 26.45
C LYS A 47 -13.49 14.36 27.75
N LYS A 48 -12.91 15.36 28.45
CA LYS A 48 -12.15 15.15 29.70
C LYS A 48 -13.00 15.23 30.97
N LEU A 49 -14.06 16.04 30.96
CA LEU A 49 -14.87 16.34 32.15
C LEU A 49 -16.30 15.76 32.08
N LEU A 50 -16.58 14.89 31.11
CA LEU A 50 -17.91 14.33 30.85
C LEU A 50 -18.58 13.71 32.08
N GLN A 51 -17.82 12.93 32.85
CA GLN A 51 -18.31 12.28 34.07
C GLN A 51 -18.62 13.30 35.17
N VAL A 52 -17.79 14.34 35.31
CA VAL A 52 -17.99 15.41 36.30
C VAL A 52 -19.25 16.21 35.98
N PHE A 53 -19.47 16.58 34.71
CA PHE A 53 -20.71 17.25 34.31
C PHE A 53 -21.94 16.39 34.56
N SER A 54 -21.86 15.08 34.30
CA SER A 54 -22.95 14.14 34.56
C SER A 54 -23.30 14.06 36.04
N LEU A 55 -22.29 14.03 36.93
CA LEU A 55 -22.48 14.06 38.37
C LEU A 55 -23.13 15.37 38.85
N VAL A 56 -22.69 16.52 38.33
CA VAL A 56 -23.27 17.82 38.68
C VAL A 56 -24.73 17.92 38.22
N ILE A 57 -25.04 17.46 37.01
CA ILE A 57 -26.42 17.43 36.50
C ILE A 57 -27.30 16.53 37.37
N TRP A 58 -26.81 15.33 37.70
CA TRP A 58 -27.53 14.42 38.59
C TRP A 58 -27.79 15.03 39.97
N ALA A 59 -26.78 15.61 40.62
CA ALA A 59 -26.92 16.25 41.91
C ALA A 59 -27.93 17.41 41.88
N CYS A 60 -27.92 18.21 40.81
CA CYS A 60 -28.88 19.29 40.62
C CYS A 60 -30.32 18.77 40.43
N LEU A 61 -30.51 17.69 39.67
CA LEU A 61 -31.83 17.06 39.48
C LEU A 61 -32.37 16.47 40.79
N VAL A 62 -31.52 15.83 41.58
CA VAL A 62 -31.89 15.30 42.91
C VAL A 62 -32.24 16.44 43.87
N ALA A 63 -31.43 17.50 43.93
CA ALA A 63 -31.70 18.68 44.75
C ALA A 63 -33.04 19.35 44.37
N MET A 64 -33.31 19.48 43.07
CA MET A 64 -34.59 19.97 42.55
C MET A 64 -35.77 19.08 42.94
N GLY A 65 -35.59 17.75 42.94
CA GLY A 65 -36.61 16.79 43.38
C GLY A 65 -36.96 16.93 44.85
N TYR A 66 -35.95 17.09 45.70
CA TYR A 66 -36.17 17.34 47.13
C TYR A 66 -36.82 18.68 47.41
N LEU A 67 -36.43 19.72 46.70
CA LEU A 67 -37.05 21.02 46.81
C LEU A 67 -38.53 20.98 46.40
N PHE A 68 -38.86 20.28 45.32
CA PHE A 68 -40.27 20.10 44.94
C PHE A 68 -41.07 19.32 45.99
N MET A 69 -40.42 18.35 46.67
CA MET A 69 -41.03 17.54 47.72
C MET A 69 -41.37 18.34 48.99
N PHE A 70 -40.49 19.24 49.43
CA PHE A 70 -40.68 20.02 50.66
C PHE A 70 -41.58 21.26 50.48
N PHE A 71 -41.55 21.91 49.30
CA PHE A 71 -42.29 23.15 49.05
C PHE A 71 -43.65 22.94 48.36
N GLY A 72 -44.03 21.70 48.02
CA GLY A 72 -45.29 21.35 47.33
C GLY A 72 -46.55 21.34 48.21
N GLY A 73 -46.42 21.56 49.52
CA GLY A 73 -47.54 21.50 50.47
C GLY A 73 -47.87 20.06 50.90
N ILE A 74 -49.13 19.63 50.69
CA ILE A 74 -49.62 18.31 51.14
C ILE A 74 -48.83 17.19 50.44
N ILE A 75 -48.08 16.41 51.22
CA ILE A 75 -47.30 15.27 50.74
C ILE A 75 -48.26 14.16 50.30
N CYS A 76 -48.66 14.16 49.03
CA CYS A 76 -49.34 13.03 48.42
C CYS A 76 -48.28 12.01 47.96
N PRO A 77 -48.28 10.79 48.52
CA PRO A 77 -47.21 9.80 48.29
C PRO A 77 -47.05 9.34 46.84
N TRP A 78 -48.09 9.51 46.01
CA TRP A 78 -48.12 9.03 44.63
C TRP A 78 -47.56 10.02 43.60
N ASP A 79 -47.75 11.33 43.82
CA ASP A 79 -47.32 12.37 42.86
C ASP A 79 -45.80 12.55 42.84
N GLN A 80 -45.13 12.27 43.95
CA GLN A 80 -43.68 12.46 44.11
C GLN A 80 -42.86 11.33 43.45
N VAL A 81 -43.35 10.09 43.51
CA VAL A 81 -42.68 8.90 42.95
C VAL A 81 -42.41 9.05 41.46
N SER A 82 -43.34 9.69 40.73
CA SER A 82 -43.21 9.93 39.29
C SER A 82 -42.00 10.82 38.93
N PHE A 83 -41.68 11.82 39.76
CA PHE A 83 -40.55 12.72 39.53
C PHE A 83 -39.21 12.01 39.78
N PHE A 84 -39.10 11.23 40.85
CA PHE A 84 -37.88 10.47 41.14
C PHE A 84 -37.67 9.31 40.15
N LEU A 85 -38.74 8.69 39.65
CA LEU A 85 -38.66 7.72 38.56
C LEU A 85 -38.17 8.36 37.26
N PHE A 86 -38.60 9.60 36.97
CA PHE A 86 -38.06 10.38 35.86
C PHE A 86 -36.56 10.66 36.01
N ILE A 87 -36.09 11.04 37.21
CA ILE A 87 -34.65 11.23 37.47
C ILE A 87 -33.89 9.91 37.19
N ILE A 88 -34.40 8.78 37.71
CA ILE A 88 -33.80 7.46 37.48
C ILE A 88 -33.71 7.16 35.97
N PHE A 89 -34.78 7.42 35.21
CA PHE A 89 -34.77 7.23 33.77
C PHE A 89 -33.72 8.12 33.07
N VAL A 90 -33.66 9.41 33.42
CA VAL A 90 -32.67 10.36 32.87
C VAL A 90 -31.24 9.92 33.14
N VAL A 91 -30.96 9.39 34.33
CA VAL A 91 -29.63 8.83 34.70
C VAL A 91 -29.22 7.68 33.78
N TYR A 92 -30.16 6.83 33.39
CA TYR A 92 -29.88 5.70 32.50
C TYR A 92 -29.82 6.11 31.02
N THR A 93 -30.70 6.99 30.54
CA THR A 93 -30.88 7.24 29.10
C THR A 93 -30.13 8.47 28.58
N MET A 94 -29.98 9.52 29.38
CA MET A 94 -29.45 10.82 28.92
C MET A 94 -28.08 11.14 29.50
N LEU A 95 -27.76 10.63 30.69
CA LEU A 95 -26.47 10.88 31.31
C LEU A 95 -25.40 9.88 30.83
N PRO A 96 -24.22 10.35 30.41
CA PRO A 96 -23.12 9.53 29.93
C PRO A 96 -22.33 8.88 31.09
N PHE A 97 -23.04 8.29 32.03
CA PHE A 97 -22.46 7.42 33.05
C PHE A 97 -22.08 6.06 32.48
N SER A 98 -21.10 5.39 33.11
CA SER A 98 -20.93 3.95 32.90
C SER A 98 -22.13 3.18 33.46
N MET A 99 -22.33 1.93 33.06
CA MET A 99 -23.37 1.07 33.65
C MET A 99 -23.28 1.01 35.18
N ARG A 100 -22.06 0.96 35.73
CA ARG A 100 -21.84 0.89 37.19
C ARG A 100 -22.27 2.18 37.88
N ASP A 101 -21.84 3.32 37.34
CA ASP A 101 -22.12 4.63 37.95
C ASP A 101 -23.61 4.99 37.84
N ALA A 102 -24.26 4.60 36.74
CA ALA A 102 -25.70 4.80 36.56
C ALA A 102 -26.52 3.98 37.58
N ILE A 103 -26.13 2.74 37.85
CA ILE A 103 -26.75 1.90 38.90
C ILE A 103 -26.54 2.52 40.28
N ILE A 104 -25.32 2.98 40.60
CA ILE A 104 -25.03 3.61 41.90
C ILE A 104 -25.87 4.88 42.08
N ALA A 105 -25.86 5.78 41.10
CA ALA A 105 -26.60 7.05 41.17
C ALA A 105 -28.12 6.85 41.30
N SER A 106 -28.67 5.89 40.58
CA SER A 106 -30.11 5.58 40.61
C SER A 106 -30.54 4.86 41.89
N VAL A 107 -29.73 3.93 42.42
CA VAL A 107 -29.97 3.28 43.72
C VAL A 107 -29.86 4.30 44.86
N LEU A 108 -28.87 5.21 44.82
CA LEU A 108 -28.75 6.30 45.78
C LEU A 108 -29.97 7.22 45.75
N THR A 109 -30.47 7.57 44.56
CA THR A 109 -31.65 8.41 44.40
C THR A 109 -32.93 7.73 44.91
N ALA A 110 -33.08 6.42 44.66
CA ALA A 110 -34.23 5.65 45.12
C ALA A 110 -34.20 5.42 46.65
N SER A 111 -33.04 5.09 47.21
CA SER A 111 -32.87 4.88 48.65
C SER A 111 -33.03 6.18 49.41
N SER A 112 -32.45 7.28 48.91
CA SER A 112 -32.58 8.59 49.53
C SER A 112 -34.03 9.07 49.54
N HIS A 113 -34.80 8.87 48.45
CA HIS A 113 -36.22 9.21 48.43
C HIS A 113 -37.02 8.33 49.42
N THR A 114 -36.77 7.01 49.43
CA THR A 114 -37.48 6.07 50.30
C THR A 114 -37.23 6.36 51.78
N VAL A 115 -35.99 6.70 52.17
CA VAL A 115 -35.64 7.08 53.54
C VAL A 115 -36.34 8.37 53.95
N VAL A 116 -36.28 9.41 53.11
CA VAL A 116 -36.90 10.70 53.47
C VAL A 116 -38.42 10.58 53.53
N LEU A 117 -39.05 9.88 52.58
CA LEU A 117 -40.49 9.62 52.61
C LEU A 117 -40.89 8.80 53.85
N SER A 118 -40.11 7.79 54.23
CA SER A 118 -40.35 7.00 55.43
C SER A 118 -40.30 7.84 56.70
N VAL A 119 -39.34 8.77 56.82
CA VAL A 119 -39.22 9.66 57.99
C VAL A 119 -40.37 10.68 58.03
N CYS A 120 -40.72 11.28 56.89
CA CYS A 120 -41.80 12.27 56.79
C CYS A 120 -43.20 11.68 57.03
N LEU A 121 -43.43 10.42 56.66
CA LEU A 121 -44.75 9.79 56.75
C LEU A 121 -44.95 9.03 58.08
N SER A 122 -43.87 8.59 58.72
CA SER A 122 -43.88 8.00 60.08
C SER A 122 -44.38 8.98 61.15
N SER A 123 -44.24 10.30 60.93
CA SER A 123 -44.73 11.33 61.84
C SER A 123 -46.21 11.71 61.64
N THR A 124 -46.88 11.22 60.59
CA THR A 124 -48.18 11.76 60.16
C THR A 124 -49.29 10.73 59.93
N VAL A 125 -48.98 9.44 59.68
CA VAL A 125 -50.00 8.43 59.32
C VAL A 125 -49.81 7.11 60.07
N ASP A 126 -50.88 6.57 60.64
CA ASP A 126 -50.92 5.20 61.18
C ASP A 126 -51.14 4.20 60.02
N HIS A 127 -50.20 3.27 59.78
CA HIS A 127 -50.13 2.26 58.69
C HIS A 127 -49.39 2.67 57.41
N VAL A 128 -48.07 2.92 57.52
CA VAL A 128 -47.20 3.40 56.43
C VAL A 128 -46.53 2.27 55.61
N GLU A 129 -46.48 1.06 56.17
CA GLU A 129 -45.70 -0.08 55.64
C GLU A 129 -46.05 -0.53 54.21
N PRO A 130 -47.33 -0.75 53.82
CA PRO A 130 -47.65 -1.28 52.49
C PRO A 130 -47.34 -0.28 51.36
N LEU A 131 -47.40 1.02 51.66
CA LEU A 131 -47.16 2.08 50.70
C LEU A 131 -45.67 2.27 50.39
N ILE A 132 -44.82 2.18 51.41
CA ILE A 132 -43.36 2.19 51.25
C ILE A 132 -42.93 0.96 50.44
N LEU A 133 -43.52 -0.22 50.72
CA LEU A 133 -43.23 -1.44 49.97
C LEU A 133 -43.61 -1.30 48.48
N ALA A 134 -44.77 -0.73 48.17
CA ALA A 134 -45.18 -0.46 46.78
C ALA A 134 -44.20 0.47 46.06
N ASN A 135 -43.72 1.53 46.72
CA ASN A 135 -42.75 2.46 46.15
C ASN A 135 -41.39 1.82 45.90
N ILE A 136 -40.92 0.95 46.82
CA ILE A 136 -39.69 0.17 46.63
C ILE A 136 -39.80 -0.71 45.39
N ILE A 137 -40.93 -1.41 45.21
CA ILE A 137 -41.17 -2.26 44.03
C ILE A 137 -41.14 -1.41 42.74
N ILE A 138 -41.80 -0.26 42.72
CA ILE A 138 -41.81 0.65 41.57
C ILE A 138 -40.39 1.13 41.22
N PHE A 139 -39.57 1.51 42.21
CA PHE A 139 -38.19 1.91 41.95
C PHE A 139 -37.32 0.76 41.48
N ILE A 140 -37.50 -0.46 41.98
CA ILE A 140 -36.81 -1.65 41.47
C ILE A 140 -37.17 -1.87 40.00
N CYS A 141 -38.45 -1.81 39.65
CA CYS A 141 -38.90 -1.93 38.26
C CYS A 141 -38.32 -0.84 37.35
N GLY A 142 -38.31 0.42 37.81
CA GLY A 142 -37.73 1.54 37.06
C GLY A 142 -36.22 1.40 36.84
N ASN A 143 -35.49 0.92 37.85
CA ASN A 143 -34.06 0.64 37.75
C ASN A 143 -33.75 -0.49 36.75
N LEU A 144 -34.53 -1.58 36.78
CA LEU A 144 -34.35 -2.69 35.85
C LEU A 144 -34.63 -2.26 34.40
N ALA A 145 -35.72 -1.53 34.17
CA ALA A 145 -36.06 -1.00 32.85
C ALA A 145 -35.00 -0.01 32.33
N GLY A 146 -34.51 0.89 33.20
CA GLY A 146 -33.44 1.83 32.86
C GLY A 146 -32.13 1.12 32.53
N ALA A 147 -31.71 0.14 33.33
CA ALA A 147 -30.52 -0.66 33.09
C ALA A 147 -30.61 -1.45 31.77
N TYR A 148 -31.78 -2.05 31.48
CA TYR A 148 -32.03 -2.73 30.21
C TYR A 148 -31.87 -1.78 29.02
N HIS A 149 -32.49 -0.59 29.08
CA HIS A 149 -32.40 0.40 28.00
C HIS A 149 -30.97 0.90 27.80
N LYS A 150 -30.24 1.19 28.89
CA LYS A 150 -28.84 1.62 28.83
C LYS A 150 -27.94 0.56 28.21
N HIS A 151 -28.13 -0.70 28.59
CA HIS A 151 -27.41 -1.83 28.00
C HIS A 151 -27.65 -1.94 26.49
N LEU A 152 -28.92 -1.84 26.06
CA LEU A 152 -29.29 -1.88 24.64
C LEU A 152 -28.63 -0.74 23.85
N MET A 153 -28.60 0.48 24.41
CA MET A 153 -27.97 1.65 23.79
C MET A 153 -26.45 1.50 23.65
N GLU A 154 -25.77 1.00 24.70
CA GLU A 154 -24.32 0.76 24.66
C GLU A 154 -23.93 -0.30 23.62
N LEU A 155 -24.73 -1.36 23.49
CA LEU A 155 -24.54 -2.37 22.45
C LEU A 155 -24.68 -1.77 21.04
N ALA A 156 -25.73 -0.99 20.79
CA ALA A 156 -25.97 -0.34 19.51
C ALA A 156 -24.83 0.64 19.15
N LEU A 157 -24.33 1.41 20.13
CA LEU A 157 -23.22 2.33 19.94
C LEU A 157 -21.92 1.58 19.58
N LYS A 158 -21.61 0.50 20.31
CA LYS A 158 -20.41 -0.31 20.06
C LYS A 158 -20.44 -0.97 18.69
N GLN A 159 -21.60 -1.50 18.29
CA GLN A 159 -21.81 -2.07 16.96
C GLN A 159 -21.58 -1.01 15.87
N THR A 160 -22.21 0.16 15.99
CA THR A 160 -22.06 1.26 15.04
C THR A 160 -20.61 1.73 14.92
N TYR A 161 -19.88 1.79 16.03
CA TYR A 161 -18.46 2.12 16.03
C TYR A 161 -17.64 1.08 15.27
N GLN A 162 -17.84 -0.20 15.54
CA GLN A 162 -17.14 -1.29 14.84
C GLN A 162 -17.45 -1.30 13.34
N ASP A 163 -18.71 -1.13 12.97
CA ASP A 163 -19.15 -1.07 11.57
C ASP A 163 -18.54 0.14 10.85
N THR A 164 -18.50 1.30 11.51
CA THR A 164 -17.83 2.50 10.99
C THR A 164 -16.34 2.27 10.79
N CYS A 165 -15.66 1.66 11.77
CA CYS A 165 -14.25 1.31 11.65
C CYS A 165 -13.99 0.34 10.50
N ASN A 166 -14.83 -0.69 10.33
CA ASN A 166 -14.71 -1.67 9.26
C ASN A 166 -14.98 -1.03 7.88
N CYS A 167 -15.99 -0.17 7.79
CA CYS A 167 -16.34 0.58 6.59
C CYS A 167 -15.19 1.51 6.15
N ILE A 168 -14.46 2.11 7.09
CA ILE A 168 -13.29 2.94 6.76
C ILE A 168 -12.06 2.09 6.43
N LYS A 169 -11.82 1.00 7.17
CA LYS A 169 -10.62 0.18 7.04
C LYS A 169 -10.59 -0.67 5.76
N SER A 170 -11.75 -1.21 5.35
CA SER A 170 -11.84 -2.13 4.20
C SER A 170 -11.41 -1.48 2.86
N PRO A 171 -11.91 -0.28 2.48
CA PRO A 171 -11.50 0.39 1.25
C PRO A 171 -10.01 0.68 1.20
N ILE A 172 -9.43 1.12 2.32
CA ILE A 172 -7.99 1.42 2.42
C ILE A 172 -7.16 0.15 2.16
N LYS A 173 -7.55 -0.98 2.77
CA LYS A 173 -6.89 -2.27 2.55
C LYS A 173 -6.99 -2.71 1.09
N LEU A 174 -8.19 -2.61 0.50
CA LEU A 174 -8.44 -2.98 -0.88
C LEU A 174 -7.62 -2.12 -1.87
N GLU A 175 -7.54 -0.81 -1.63
CA GLU A 175 -6.71 0.08 -2.45
C GLU A 175 -5.23 -0.27 -2.38
N PHE A 176 -4.73 -0.61 -1.18
CA PHE A 176 -3.35 -1.00 -1.00
C PHE A 176 -3.04 -2.29 -1.78
N GLU A 177 -3.88 -3.32 -1.62
CA GLU A 177 -3.74 -4.59 -2.35
C GLU A 177 -3.86 -4.40 -3.86
N LYS A 178 -4.79 -3.56 -4.32
CA LYS A 178 -4.93 -3.18 -5.73
C LYS A 178 -3.66 -2.53 -6.28
N ARG A 179 -3.06 -1.58 -5.55
CA ARG A 179 -1.79 -0.94 -5.98
C ARG A 179 -0.65 -1.94 -6.04
N GLN A 180 -0.60 -2.91 -5.13
CA GLN A 180 0.40 -3.98 -5.17
C GLN A 180 0.21 -4.86 -6.41
N GLN A 181 -1.02 -5.31 -6.68
CA GLN A 181 -1.34 -6.09 -7.89
C GLN A 181 -1.01 -5.33 -9.17
N GLU A 182 -1.31 -4.03 -9.24
CA GLU A 182 -0.97 -3.20 -10.40
C GLU A 182 0.55 -3.08 -10.59
N ARG A 183 1.34 -2.91 -9.52
CA ARG A 183 2.81 -2.89 -9.62
C ARG A 183 3.39 -4.22 -10.10
N LEU A 184 2.84 -5.35 -9.63
CA LEU A 184 3.26 -6.68 -10.07
C LEU A 184 2.92 -6.89 -11.55
N LEU A 185 1.71 -6.52 -11.97
CA LEU A 185 1.28 -6.62 -13.36
C LEU A 185 2.19 -5.80 -14.29
N LEU A 186 2.49 -4.55 -13.90
CA LEU A 186 3.35 -3.65 -14.67
C LEU A 186 4.84 -4.04 -14.67
N SER A 187 5.24 -4.94 -13.77
CA SER A 187 6.60 -5.51 -13.81
C SER A 187 6.74 -6.63 -14.84
N LEU A 188 5.63 -7.24 -15.25
CA LEU A 188 5.57 -8.29 -16.26
C LEU A 188 5.22 -7.74 -17.65
N LEU A 189 4.31 -6.78 -17.71
CA LEU A 189 3.75 -6.26 -18.95
C LEU A 189 3.95 -4.74 -19.09
N PRO A 190 4.23 -4.24 -20.30
CA PRO A 190 4.17 -2.82 -20.59
C PRO A 190 2.81 -2.20 -20.23
N ALA A 191 2.83 -0.97 -19.73
CA ALA A 191 1.63 -0.31 -19.18
C ALA A 191 0.47 -0.17 -20.17
N HIS A 192 0.76 0.03 -21.46
CA HIS A 192 -0.25 0.15 -22.49
C HIS A 192 -1.01 -1.18 -22.69
N ILE A 193 -0.32 -2.32 -22.72
CA ILE A 193 -0.94 -3.65 -22.85
C ILE A 193 -1.71 -4.00 -21.58
N ALA A 194 -1.10 -3.79 -20.41
CA ALA A 194 -1.75 -4.05 -19.13
C ALA A 194 -3.08 -3.30 -18.99
N ARG A 195 -3.16 -2.06 -19.51
CA ARG A 195 -4.39 -1.26 -19.52
C ARG A 195 -5.46 -1.84 -20.44
N VAL A 196 -5.09 -2.22 -21.67
CA VAL A 196 -6.01 -2.83 -22.63
C VAL A 196 -6.55 -4.16 -22.09
N MET A 197 -5.67 -5.03 -21.59
CA MET A 197 -6.05 -6.30 -20.97
C MET A 197 -6.99 -6.11 -19.79
N LYS A 198 -6.66 -5.17 -18.89
CA LYS A 198 -7.49 -4.87 -17.72
C LYS A 198 -8.89 -4.37 -18.13
N ALA A 199 -8.97 -3.48 -19.12
CA ALA A 199 -10.25 -2.97 -19.62
C ALA A 199 -11.11 -4.10 -20.21
N GLU A 200 -10.50 -4.99 -20.99
CA GLU A 200 -11.20 -6.15 -21.57
C GLU A 200 -11.71 -7.12 -20.48
N ILE A 201 -10.89 -7.41 -19.48
CA ILE A 201 -11.29 -8.27 -18.35
C ILE A 201 -12.46 -7.63 -17.58
N ILE A 202 -12.39 -6.33 -17.28
CA ILE A 202 -13.48 -5.61 -16.60
C ILE A 202 -14.78 -5.67 -17.41
N GLN A 203 -14.69 -5.45 -18.73
CA GLN A 203 -15.85 -5.50 -19.61
C GLN A 203 -16.50 -6.89 -19.62
N ARG A 204 -15.71 -7.97 -19.63
CA ARG A 204 -16.23 -9.35 -19.53
C ARG A 204 -16.91 -9.61 -18.18
N LEU A 205 -16.32 -9.12 -17.09
CA LEU A 205 -16.89 -9.23 -15.74
C LEU A 205 -18.16 -8.39 -15.54
N GLN A 206 -18.43 -7.39 -16.40
CA GLN A 206 -19.64 -6.57 -16.33
C GLN A 206 -20.70 -6.93 -17.39
N GLY A 207 -20.34 -7.78 -18.36
CA GLY A 207 -21.22 -8.14 -19.48
C GLY A 207 -22.35 -9.11 -19.11
N PRO A 208 -23.37 -9.25 -19.96
CA PRO A 208 -24.54 -10.11 -19.73
C PRO A 208 -24.23 -11.62 -19.63
N LYS A 209 -22.97 -12.03 -19.87
CA LYS A 209 -22.47 -13.41 -19.69
C LYS A 209 -21.80 -13.62 -18.32
N PHE A 210 -22.17 -12.83 -17.32
CA PHE A 210 -21.66 -12.97 -15.94
C PHE A 210 -21.93 -14.39 -15.41
N GLY A 211 -20.86 -15.15 -15.16
CA GLY A 211 -20.95 -16.50 -14.61
C GLY A 211 -21.05 -17.65 -15.64
N GLN A 212 -21.10 -17.36 -16.94
CA GLN A 212 -20.87 -18.42 -17.93
C GLN A 212 -19.37 -18.69 -18.00
N VAL A 213 -18.95 -19.79 -17.36
CA VAL A 213 -17.66 -20.43 -17.61
C VAL A 213 -17.69 -20.93 -19.05
N GLU A 214 -17.47 -20.03 -20.01
CA GLU A 214 -17.16 -20.47 -21.36
C GLU A 214 -15.85 -21.25 -21.26
N ASN A 215 -15.93 -22.56 -21.50
CA ASN A 215 -14.82 -23.47 -21.80
C ASN A 215 -14.14 -23.08 -23.13
N THR A 216 -13.95 -21.79 -23.36
CA THR A 216 -13.22 -21.24 -24.48
C THR A 216 -11.85 -20.86 -23.95
N ASN A 217 -10.88 -21.75 -24.15
CA ASN A 217 -9.43 -21.51 -24.12
C ASN A 217 -9.08 -20.08 -23.72
N ASN A 218 -8.86 -19.86 -22.42
CA ASN A 218 -8.54 -18.58 -21.83
C ASN A 218 -7.50 -17.86 -22.71
N PHE A 219 -7.87 -16.73 -23.32
CA PHE A 219 -7.02 -15.85 -24.16
C PHE A 219 -6.66 -16.34 -25.58
N HIS A 220 -7.61 -16.24 -26.53
CA HIS A 220 -7.31 -16.20 -27.97
C HIS A 220 -7.06 -14.78 -28.54
N ASN A 221 -7.20 -13.74 -27.72
CA ASN A 221 -6.86 -12.38 -28.15
C ASN A 221 -5.35 -12.21 -28.04
N LEU A 222 -4.67 -12.55 -29.12
CA LEU A 222 -3.25 -12.27 -29.31
C LEU A 222 -3.06 -10.75 -29.30
N TYR A 223 -2.47 -10.20 -28.24
CA TYR A 223 -2.16 -8.77 -28.14
C TYR A 223 -0.88 -8.48 -28.90
N VAL A 224 -0.99 -8.36 -30.22
CA VAL A 224 0.14 -8.15 -31.12
C VAL A 224 -0.02 -6.86 -31.91
N GLN A 225 1.06 -6.09 -31.98
CA GLN A 225 1.14 -4.80 -32.68
C GLN A 225 2.38 -4.74 -33.55
N ARG A 226 2.24 -4.17 -34.75
CA ARG A 226 3.37 -3.94 -35.66
C ARG A 226 3.88 -2.53 -35.47
N HIS A 227 5.19 -2.40 -35.29
CA HIS A 227 5.91 -1.13 -35.22
C HIS A 227 6.96 -1.06 -36.32
N THR A 228 7.11 0.13 -36.90
CA THR A 228 8.10 0.42 -37.94
C THR A 228 9.08 1.46 -37.43
N ASN A 229 10.31 1.46 -37.96
CA ASN A 229 11.38 2.38 -37.56
C ASN A 229 11.68 2.29 -36.06
N VAL A 230 11.99 1.08 -35.61
CA VAL A 230 12.52 0.84 -34.27
C VAL A 230 14.01 0.51 -34.36
N SER A 231 14.75 0.70 -33.27
CA SER A 231 16.14 0.22 -33.16
C SER A 231 16.25 -0.84 -32.09
N ILE A 232 16.97 -1.90 -32.42
CA ILE A 232 17.09 -3.15 -31.68
C ILE A 232 18.54 -3.25 -31.25
N LEU A 233 18.80 -3.42 -29.96
CA LEU A 233 20.15 -3.51 -29.40
C LEU A 233 20.31 -4.82 -28.63
N TYR A 234 21.33 -5.59 -29.02
CA TYR A 234 21.85 -6.74 -28.27
C TYR A 234 23.19 -6.36 -27.65
N ALA A 235 23.37 -6.69 -26.37
CA ALA A 235 24.60 -6.44 -25.64
C ALA A 235 25.02 -7.67 -24.83
N ASP A 236 26.18 -8.24 -25.13
CA ASP A 236 26.66 -9.49 -24.53
C ASP A 236 28.01 -9.31 -23.81
N ILE A 237 28.16 -9.99 -22.66
CA ILE A 237 29.32 -9.85 -21.80
C ILE A 237 30.44 -10.77 -22.27
N VAL A 238 31.49 -10.17 -22.81
CA VAL A 238 32.70 -10.89 -23.20
C VAL A 238 33.48 -11.33 -21.96
N GLY A 239 33.80 -12.62 -21.89
CA GLY A 239 34.54 -13.21 -20.77
C GLY A 239 33.65 -13.74 -19.64
N PHE A 240 32.32 -13.70 -19.82
CA PHE A 240 31.37 -14.18 -18.82
C PHE A 240 31.50 -15.66 -18.49
N THR A 241 31.68 -16.54 -19.50
CA THR A 241 31.84 -17.99 -19.25
C THR A 241 32.99 -18.28 -18.29
N ARG A 242 34.14 -17.59 -18.43
CA ARG A 242 35.28 -17.75 -17.53
C ARG A 242 34.95 -17.25 -16.13
N LEU A 243 34.27 -16.11 -16.04
CA LEU A 243 33.81 -15.56 -14.75
C LEU A 243 32.85 -16.52 -14.04
N ALA A 244 31.89 -17.10 -14.77
CA ALA A 244 30.87 -17.99 -14.23
C ALA A 244 31.47 -19.28 -13.63
N THR A 245 32.50 -19.86 -14.25
CA THR A 245 33.20 -21.06 -13.74
C THR A 245 33.80 -20.84 -12.34
N ASP A 246 34.25 -19.62 -12.05
CA ASP A 246 34.92 -19.27 -10.80
C ASP A 246 33.95 -18.75 -9.72
N CYS A 247 32.64 -18.89 -9.90
CA CYS A 247 31.60 -18.34 -9.02
C CYS A 247 30.61 -19.42 -8.56
N SER A 248 30.08 -19.28 -7.34
CA SER A 248 28.89 -20.06 -6.99
C SER A 248 27.66 -19.55 -7.75
N PRO A 249 26.63 -20.39 -7.99
CA PRO A 249 25.41 -19.96 -8.68
C PRO A 249 24.75 -18.74 -8.02
N GLY A 250 24.67 -18.71 -6.68
CA GLY A 250 24.09 -17.59 -5.94
C GLY A 250 24.89 -16.28 -6.10
N GLU A 251 26.22 -16.33 -6.05
CA GLU A 251 27.08 -15.16 -6.28
C GLU A 251 26.94 -14.63 -7.72
N LEU A 252 26.85 -15.54 -8.70
CA LEU A 252 26.71 -15.18 -10.11
C LEU A 252 25.39 -14.46 -10.38
N VAL A 253 24.28 -15.01 -9.87
CA VAL A 253 22.95 -14.41 -10.02
C VAL A 253 22.90 -13.04 -9.35
N HIS A 254 23.46 -12.89 -8.15
CA HIS A 254 23.48 -11.60 -7.45
C HIS A 254 24.32 -10.56 -8.20
N MET A 255 25.49 -10.94 -8.71
CA MET A 255 26.34 -10.07 -9.54
C MET A 255 25.62 -9.61 -10.82
N LEU A 256 24.99 -10.54 -11.54
CA LEU A 256 24.21 -10.24 -12.74
C LEU A 256 23.04 -9.31 -12.43
N ASN A 257 22.32 -9.54 -11.33
CA ASN A 257 21.18 -8.71 -10.94
C ASN A 257 21.59 -7.24 -10.68
N GLU A 258 22.73 -7.01 -10.03
CA GLU A 258 23.23 -5.64 -9.81
C GLU A 258 23.71 -5.01 -11.14
N LEU A 259 24.39 -5.78 -12.00
CA LEU A 259 24.86 -5.30 -13.30
C LEU A 259 23.70 -4.93 -14.23
N PHE A 260 22.73 -5.83 -14.39
CA PHE A 260 21.54 -5.60 -15.22
C PHE A 260 20.63 -4.54 -14.61
N GLY A 261 20.60 -4.40 -13.28
CA GLY A 261 19.95 -3.27 -12.62
C GLY A 261 20.56 -1.92 -13.02
N LYS A 262 21.88 -1.85 -13.27
CA LYS A 262 22.49 -0.66 -13.86
C LYS A 262 22.12 -0.47 -15.32
N PHE A 263 22.07 -1.54 -16.11
CA PHE A 263 21.67 -1.45 -17.50
C PHE A 263 20.21 -1.02 -17.67
N ASP A 264 19.31 -1.44 -16.78
CA ASP A 264 17.93 -0.94 -16.72
C ASP A 264 17.89 0.57 -16.49
N GLN A 265 18.78 1.10 -15.66
CA GLN A 265 18.91 2.55 -15.46
C GLN A 265 19.39 3.24 -16.74
N ILE A 266 20.45 2.72 -17.40
CA ILE A 266 20.98 3.27 -18.65
C ILE A 266 19.94 3.20 -19.77
N ALA A 267 19.16 2.12 -19.83
CA ALA A 267 18.08 1.94 -20.79
C ALA A 267 17.00 3.01 -20.59
N LYS A 268 16.57 3.23 -19.34
CA LYS A 268 15.61 4.28 -19.01
C LYS A 268 16.12 5.68 -19.36
N GLU A 269 17.39 5.99 -19.08
CA GLU A 269 18.02 7.29 -19.40
C GLU A 269 18.15 7.55 -20.91
N ASN A 270 18.15 6.49 -21.72
CA ASN A 270 18.24 6.55 -23.17
C ASN A 270 16.93 6.14 -23.87
N GLU A 271 15.79 6.15 -23.17
CA GLU A 271 14.46 5.84 -23.72
C GLU A 271 14.39 4.49 -24.47
N CYS A 272 15.14 3.51 -23.98
CA CYS A 272 15.14 2.15 -24.50
C CYS A 272 14.35 1.24 -23.55
N MET A 273 13.49 0.39 -24.11
CA MET A 273 12.73 -0.60 -23.37
C MET A 273 13.48 -1.93 -23.37
N ARG A 274 13.79 -2.46 -22.18
CA ARG A 274 14.27 -3.83 -22.05
C ARG A 274 13.17 -4.81 -22.46
N ILE A 275 13.51 -5.77 -23.32
CA ILE A 275 12.61 -6.86 -23.72
C ILE A 275 12.86 -8.08 -22.84
N LYS A 276 14.07 -8.65 -22.94
CA LYS A 276 14.45 -9.88 -22.22
C LYS A 276 15.94 -9.86 -21.88
N ILE A 277 16.30 -10.67 -20.88
CA ILE A 277 17.68 -11.04 -20.57
C ILE A 277 17.84 -12.50 -20.98
N LEU A 278 18.84 -12.79 -21.80
CA LEU A 278 19.14 -14.12 -22.35
C LEU A 278 20.51 -14.54 -21.83
N GLY A 279 20.55 -15.18 -20.65
CA GLY A 279 21.81 -15.48 -19.97
C GLY A 279 22.56 -14.21 -19.59
N ASP A 280 23.73 -14.00 -20.19
CA ASP A 280 24.59 -12.82 -20.08
C ASP A 280 24.30 -11.72 -21.11
N CYS A 281 23.43 -12.01 -22.07
CA CYS A 281 22.99 -11.05 -23.08
C CYS A 281 21.80 -10.20 -22.60
N TYR A 282 21.92 -8.89 -22.75
CA TYR A 282 20.89 -7.90 -22.49
C TYR A 282 20.31 -7.38 -23.80
N TYR A 283 18.99 -7.54 -23.98
CA TYR A 283 18.28 -7.19 -25.19
C TYR A 283 17.23 -6.08 -24.97
N CYS A 284 17.33 -4.98 -25.72
CA CYS A 284 16.39 -3.86 -25.65
C CYS A 284 16.01 -3.29 -27.02
N VAL A 285 14.93 -2.51 -27.04
CA VAL A 285 14.40 -1.85 -28.24
C VAL A 285 14.05 -0.39 -27.92
N SER A 286 14.40 0.52 -28.83
CA SER A 286 13.98 1.92 -28.83
C SER A 286 12.93 2.15 -29.92
N GLY A 287 11.95 3.01 -29.64
CA GLY A 287 10.76 3.22 -30.48
C GLY A 287 9.58 2.30 -30.15
N LEU A 288 9.59 1.68 -28.95
CA LEU A 288 8.46 0.93 -28.38
C LEU A 288 8.09 1.47 -26.99
N PRO A 289 6.79 1.49 -26.62
CA PRO A 289 5.64 1.17 -27.47
C PRO A 289 5.22 2.36 -28.36
N GLU A 290 5.79 3.53 -28.10
CA GLU A 290 5.56 4.74 -28.88
C GLU A 290 6.73 4.92 -29.85
N SER A 291 6.41 5.24 -31.10
CA SER A 291 7.41 5.51 -32.12
C SER A 291 8.22 6.76 -31.74
N LEU A 292 9.54 6.62 -31.67
CA LEU A 292 10.45 7.72 -31.35
C LEU A 292 11.26 8.08 -32.59
N PRO A 293 11.34 9.37 -33.00
CA PRO A 293 12.11 9.76 -34.18
C PRO A 293 13.62 9.55 -34.00
N ASN A 294 14.11 9.62 -32.76
CA ASN A 294 15.53 9.48 -32.43
C ASN A 294 15.91 8.05 -31.97
N HIS A 295 15.12 7.03 -32.36
CA HIS A 295 15.26 5.65 -31.88
C HIS A 295 16.70 5.10 -32.06
N ALA A 296 17.32 5.34 -33.21
CA ALA A 296 18.70 4.90 -33.50
C ALA A 296 19.74 5.61 -32.63
N ASN A 297 19.63 6.92 -32.45
CA ASN A 297 20.54 7.71 -31.60
C ASN A 297 20.48 7.22 -30.15
N ASN A 298 19.27 6.97 -29.66
CA ASN A 298 19.00 6.46 -28.32
C ASN A 298 19.67 5.09 -28.09
N CYS A 299 19.50 4.14 -29.01
CA CYS A 299 20.14 2.82 -28.93
C CYS A 299 21.68 2.91 -29.02
N VAL A 300 22.23 3.67 -29.98
CA VAL A 300 23.68 3.77 -30.13
C VAL A 300 24.31 4.44 -28.90
N LYS A 301 23.69 5.48 -28.37
CA LYS A 301 24.13 6.12 -27.12
C LYS A 301 24.08 5.17 -25.94
N MET A 302 22.99 4.40 -25.78
CA MET A 302 22.89 3.36 -24.76
C MET A 302 24.02 2.33 -24.88
N GLY A 303 24.32 1.85 -26.08
CA GLY A 303 25.42 0.92 -26.33
C GLY A 303 26.78 1.48 -25.90
N LEU A 304 27.04 2.75 -26.20
CA LEU A 304 28.26 3.44 -25.76
C LEU A 304 28.33 3.56 -24.23
N ASP A 305 27.22 3.90 -23.58
CA ASP A 305 27.13 4.02 -22.13
C ASP A 305 27.30 2.65 -21.43
N MET A 306 26.78 1.56 -22.00
CA MET A 306 26.99 0.19 -21.53
C MET A 306 28.47 -0.23 -21.62
N CYS A 307 29.13 0.03 -22.75
CA CYS A 307 30.56 -0.21 -22.89
C CYS A 307 31.38 0.60 -21.87
N GLU A 308 31.00 1.86 -21.61
CA GLU A 308 31.65 2.71 -20.60
C GLU A 308 31.43 2.17 -19.18
N ALA A 309 30.22 1.70 -18.86
CA ALA A 309 29.89 1.12 -17.57
C ALA A 309 30.70 -0.15 -17.29
N ILE A 310 30.77 -1.09 -18.23
CA ILE A 310 31.58 -2.30 -18.09
C ILE A 310 33.06 -1.97 -17.99
N LYS A 311 33.54 -0.99 -18.75
CA LYS A 311 34.92 -0.51 -18.61
C LYS A 311 35.20 -0.01 -17.18
N LYS A 312 34.31 0.76 -16.56
CA LYS A 312 34.46 1.21 -15.16
C LYS A 312 34.50 0.03 -14.19
N VAL A 313 33.67 -0.99 -14.39
CA VAL A 313 33.69 -2.22 -13.57
C VAL A 313 35.01 -2.95 -13.72
N ARG A 314 35.48 -3.17 -14.95
CA ARG A 314 36.79 -3.78 -15.21
C ARG A 314 37.91 -2.99 -14.54
N ASP A 315 37.95 -1.68 -14.74
CA ASP A 315 39.05 -0.84 -14.24
C ASP A 315 39.06 -0.77 -12.70
N ALA A 316 37.90 -0.86 -12.04
CA ALA A 316 37.78 -0.86 -10.58
C ALA A 316 38.04 -2.24 -9.94
N THR A 317 37.63 -3.32 -10.61
CA THR A 317 37.66 -4.68 -10.06
C THR A 317 38.87 -5.48 -10.55
N GLY A 318 39.52 -5.06 -11.64
CA GLY A 318 40.60 -5.81 -12.28
C GLY A 318 40.16 -7.15 -12.89
N VAL A 319 38.85 -7.36 -13.09
CA VAL A 319 38.32 -8.55 -13.76
C VAL A 319 38.28 -8.28 -15.25
N ASP A 320 38.88 -9.17 -16.03
CA ASP A 320 38.95 -9.07 -17.49
C ASP A 320 37.59 -9.42 -18.14
N ILE A 321 36.71 -8.41 -18.18
CA ILE A 321 35.41 -8.44 -18.84
C ILE A 321 35.31 -7.30 -19.86
N ASN A 322 34.50 -7.51 -20.88
CA ASN A 322 34.17 -6.47 -21.86
C ASN A 322 32.71 -6.64 -22.32
N MET A 323 32.26 -5.78 -23.23
CA MET A 323 30.89 -5.79 -23.76
C MET A 323 30.94 -5.75 -25.29
N ARG A 324 30.27 -6.68 -25.97
CA ARG A 324 29.94 -6.54 -27.40
C ARG A 324 28.55 -5.95 -27.52
N VAL A 325 28.36 -5.03 -28.47
CA VAL A 325 27.05 -4.41 -28.70
C VAL A 325 26.76 -4.39 -30.20
N GLY A 326 25.62 -4.95 -30.59
CA GLY A 326 25.07 -4.91 -31.94
C GLY A 326 23.79 -4.10 -32.01
N VAL A 327 23.63 -3.25 -33.03
CA VAL A 327 22.44 -2.41 -33.23
C VAL A 327 21.97 -2.45 -34.67
N HIS A 328 20.71 -2.83 -34.87
CA HIS A 328 20.03 -2.77 -36.16
C HIS A 328 18.72 -1.99 -36.04
N SER A 329 18.31 -1.31 -37.13
CA SER A 329 17.07 -0.55 -37.19
C SER A 329 16.17 -1.13 -38.26
N GLY A 330 14.91 -1.37 -37.92
CA GLY A 330 13.97 -2.08 -38.78
C GLY A 330 12.55 -2.06 -38.25
N ASN A 331 11.78 -3.07 -38.63
CA ASN A 331 10.38 -3.25 -38.28
C ASN A 331 10.21 -4.45 -37.36
N VAL A 332 9.28 -4.35 -36.41
CA VAL A 332 9.04 -5.43 -35.47
C VAL A 332 7.56 -5.68 -35.23
N LEU A 333 7.25 -6.93 -34.89
CA LEU A 333 6.00 -7.34 -34.31
C LEU A 333 6.22 -7.51 -32.81
N CYS A 334 5.55 -6.74 -31.96
CA CYS A 334 5.63 -6.94 -30.51
C CYS A 334 4.28 -7.38 -29.95
N GLY A 335 4.30 -8.09 -28.84
CA GLY A 335 3.07 -8.54 -28.21
C GLY A 335 3.25 -9.43 -27.01
N VAL A 336 2.13 -9.87 -26.44
CA VAL A 336 2.12 -10.80 -25.30
C VAL A 336 1.76 -12.20 -25.74
N ILE A 337 2.60 -13.16 -25.38
CA ILE A 337 2.39 -14.59 -25.60
C ILE A 337 2.26 -15.35 -24.27
N GLY A 338 1.56 -16.49 -24.32
CA GLY A 338 1.39 -17.41 -23.21
C GLY A 338 0.02 -17.31 -22.54
N LEU A 339 -0.47 -18.41 -21.99
CA LEU A 339 -1.76 -18.45 -21.28
C LEU A 339 -1.60 -18.36 -19.76
N GLN A 340 -0.50 -18.89 -19.23
CA GLN A 340 -0.20 -18.94 -17.79
C GLN A 340 1.05 -18.14 -17.42
N LYS A 341 2.09 -18.18 -18.27
CA LYS A 341 3.31 -17.39 -18.13
C LYS A 341 3.36 -16.36 -19.24
N TRP A 342 2.75 -15.21 -19.00
CA TRP A 342 2.74 -14.12 -19.98
C TRP A 342 4.14 -13.57 -20.17
N GLN A 343 4.53 -13.42 -21.43
CA GLN A 343 5.80 -12.82 -21.82
C GLN A 343 5.51 -11.78 -22.90
N TYR A 344 5.92 -10.54 -22.65
CA TYR A 344 5.98 -9.53 -23.69
C TYR A 344 7.30 -9.70 -24.46
N ASP A 345 7.21 -9.86 -25.77
CA ASP A 345 8.37 -10.11 -26.61
C ASP A 345 8.21 -9.48 -27.99
N VAL A 346 9.29 -9.52 -28.77
CA VAL A 346 9.43 -8.86 -30.07
C VAL A 346 9.97 -9.85 -31.09
N TRP A 347 9.31 -9.93 -32.24
CA TRP A 347 9.64 -10.85 -33.33
C TRP A 347 9.81 -10.11 -34.65
N SER A 348 10.92 -10.38 -35.33
CA SER A 348 11.18 -9.96 -36.72
C SER A 348 12.45 -10.61 -37.22
N HIS A 349 12.63 -10.65 -38.55
CA HIS A 349 13.93 -10.92 -39.14
C HIS A 349 14.96 -9.85 -38.75
N ASP A 350 14.52 -8.60 -38.54
CA ASP A 350 15.37 -7.49 -38.08
C ASP A 350 15.92 -7.73 -36.65
N VAL A 351 15.17 -8.46 -35.81
CA VAL A 351 15.64 -8.88 -34.48
C VAL A 351 16.76 -9.91 -34.62
N THR A 352 16.58 -10.90 -35.50
CA THR A 352 17.62 -11.90 -35.81
C THR A 352 18.88 -11.24 -36.38
N LEU A 353 18.74 -10.27 -37.28
CA LEU A 353 19.88 -9.53 -37.81
C LEU A 353 20.62 -8.74 -36.71
N ALA A 354 19.91 -8.09 -35.78
CA ALA A 354 20.53 -7.42 -34.64
C ALA A 354 21.34 -8.38 -33.75
N ASN A 355 20.85 -9.61 -33.56
CA ASN A 355 21.56 -10.64 -32.81
C ASN A 355 22.90 -11.02 -33.50
N HIS A 356 22.88 -11.24 -34.81
CA HIS A 356 24.11 -11.49 -35.59
C HIS A 356 25.06 -10.28 -35.64
N MET A 357 24.51 -9.07 -35.56
CA MET A 357 25.33 -7.85 -35.43
C MET A 357 26.09 -7.80 -34.10
N GLU A 358 25.52 -8.30 -33.00
CA GLU A 358 26.24 -8.44 -31.73
C GLU A 358 27.29 -9.54 -31.82
N ALA A 359 26.91 -10.73 -32.32
CA ALA A 359 27.81 -11.88 -32.45
C ALA A 359 29.06 -11.56 -33.30
N GLY A 360 28.87 -10.86 -34.43
CA GLY A 360 29.95 -10.35 -35.28
C GLY A 360 30.59 -9.04 -34.77
N GLY A 361 30.21 -8.56 -33.59
CA GLY A 361 30.66 -7.31 -32.99
C GLY A 361 32.06 -7.37 -32.38
N VAL A 362 32.70 -6.20 -32.26
CA VAL A 362 34.03 -6.08 -31.65
C VAL A 362 33.90 -5.65 -30.18
N PRO A 363 34.59 -6.32 -29.23
CA PRO A 363 34.50 -5.99 -27.81
C PRO A 363 34.84 -4.51 -27.51
N GLY A 364 33.96 -3.84 -26.75
CA GLY A 364 34.07 -2.43 -26.37
C GLY A 364 33.67 -1.44 -27.46
N ARG A 365 33.05 -1.92 -28.54
CA ARG A 365 32.55 -1.13 -29.67
C ARG A 365 31.07 -1.38 -29.89
N VAL A 366 30.39 -0.39 -30.47
CA VAL A 366 29.01 -0.50 -30.93
C VAL A 366 29.03 -0.78 -32.43
N HIS A 367 28.53 -1.93 -32.83
CA HIS A 367 28.48 -2.42 -34.20
C HIS A 367 27.09 -2.17 -34.78
N ILE A 368 27.02 -1.43 -35.89
CA ILE A 368 25.75 -0.99 -36.49
C ILE A 368 25.67 -1.41 -37.96
N THR A 369 24.44 -1.62 -38.44
CA THR A 369 24.18 -1.83 -39.88
C THR A 369 24.16 -0.50 -40.65
N SER A 370 24.28 -0.56 -41.98
CA SER A 370 24.05 0.60 -42.87
C SER A 370 22.69 1.25 -42.66
N VAL A 371 21.63 0.47 -42.44
CA VAL A 371 20.28 0.98 -42.17
C VAL A 371 20.27 1.82 -40.89
N THR A 372 20.91 1.35 -39.82
CA THR A 372 21.04 2.14 -38.59
C THR A 372 21.82 3.42 -38.85
N LEU A 373 22.90 3.38 -39.63
CA LEU A 373 23.72 4.56 -39.95
C LEU A 373 22.90 5.66 -40.65
N GLU A 374 22.01 5.30 -41.57
CA GLU A 374 21.08 6.24 -42.22
C GLU A 374 20.19 6.93 -41.19
N HIS A 375 19.67 6.19 -40.21
CA HIS A 375 18.82 6.73 -39.13
C HIS A 375 19.59 7.60 -38.11
N LEU A 376 20.92 7.50 -38.06
CA LEU A 376 21.74 8.37 -37.19
C LEU A 376 21.91 9.79 -37.75
N ASN A 377 21.58 10.04 -39.02
CA ASN A 377 21.64 11.36 -39.66
C ASN A 377 22.99 12.09 -39.44
N GLY A 378 24.10 11.35 -39.46
CA GLY A 378 25.45 11.91 -39.27
C GLY A 378 25.80 12.33 -37.84
N ALA A 379 25.00 11.97 -36.84
CA ALA A 379 25.26 12.30 -35.43
C ALA A 379 26.54 11.66 -34.88
N TYR A 380 27.01 10.56 -35.48
CA TYR A 380 28.18 9.83 -35.06
C TYR A 380 29.16 9.59 -36.22
N LYS A 381 30.46 9.63 -35.90
CA LYS A 381 31.49 9.16 -36.82
C LYS A 381 31.58 7.64 -36.73
N VAL A 382 31.79 7.01 -37.88
CA VAL A 382 31.89 5.55 -37.99
C VAL A 382 33.11 5.14 -38.80
N GLU A 383 33.56 3.92 -38.59
CA GLU A 383 34.57 3.24 -39.41
C GLU A 383 33.98 1.94 -39.95
N ASP A 384 34.64 1.35 -40.96
CA ASP A 384 34.19 0.08 -41.53
C ASP A 384 34.19 -1.03 -40.48
N GLY A 385 33.11 -1.80 -40.48
CA GLY A 385 32.87 -2.80 -39.45
C GLY A 385 33.49 -4.15 -39.77
N ASP A 386 33.64 -4.52 -41.04
CA ASP A 386 34.10 -5.84 -41.50
C ASP A 386 33.35 -7.00 -40.82
N GLY A 387 32.05 -6.82 -40.55
CA GLY A 387 31.23 -7.81 -39.84
C GLY A 387 31.15 -9.15 -40.56
N GLN A 388 31.23 -9.14 -41.89
CA GLN A 388 31.18 -10.32 -42.75
C GLN A 388 32.37 -11.27 -42.55
N GLU A 389 33.49 -10.80 -41.99
CA GLU A 389 34.63 -11.67 -41.68
C GLU A 389 34.42 -12.46 -40.39
N ARG A 390 33.55 -11.95 -39.50
CA ARG A 390 33.38 -12.47 -38.13
C ARG A 390 32.09 -13.24 -37.91
N ASP A 391 31.07 -12.99 -38.72
CA ASP A 391 29.79 -13.70 -38.64
C ASP A 391 29.35 -14.20 -40.06
N PRO A 392 29.12 -15.51 -40.23
CA PRO A 392 28.72 -16.09 -41.52
C PRO A 392 27.36 -15.57 -42.04
N TYR A 393 26.42 -15.27 -41.16
CA TYR A 393 25.08 -14.81 -41.53
C TYR A 393 25.17 -13.42 -42.17
N LEU A 394 25.99 -12.53 -41.61
CA LEU A 394 26.25 -11.20 -42.18
C LEU A 394 26.89 -11.29 -43.58
N LYS A 395 27.77 -12.27 -43.80
CA LYS A 395 28.42 -12.53 -45.09
C LYS A 395 27.43 -13.05 -46.13
N GLU A 396 26.63 -14.05 -45.77
CA GLU A 396 25.65 -14.67 -46.68
C GLU A 396 24.58 -13.67 -47.12
N HIS A 397 24.14 -12.79 -46.22
CA HIS A 397 23.14 -11.77 -46.50
C HIS A 397 23.73 -10.46 -47.05
N GLY A 398 25.05 -10.39 -47.29
CA GLY A 398 25.72 -9.23 -47.86
C GLY A 398 25.55 -7.94 -47.06
N VAL A 399 25.44 -8.04 -45.73
CA VAL A 399 25.12 -6.91 -44.85
C VAL A 399 26.34 -5.99 -44.74
N VAL A 400 26.17 -4.71 -45.05
CA VAL A 400 27.20 -3.68 -44.86
C VAL A 400 27.14 -3.18 -43.41
N THR A 401 28.28 -3.18 -42.73
CA THR A 401 28.35 -2.88 -41.30
C THR A 401 29.43 -1.87 -40.95
N TYR A 402 29.24 -1.19 -39.82
CA TYR A 402 30.10 -0.10 -39.35
C TYR A 402 30.32 -0.18 -37.84
N LEU A 403 31.45 0.31 -37.35
CA LEU A 403 31.73 0.48 -35.93
C LEU A 403 31.66 1.95 -35.55
N VAL A 404 30.88 2.26 -34.51
CA VAL A 404 30.76 3.65 -34.02
C VAL A 404 32.04 4.07 -33.31
N ILE A 405 32.52 5.26 -33.63
CA ILE A 405 33.66 5.89 -32.97
C ILE A 405 33.14 6.67 -31.77
N ASN A 406 33.50 6.22 -30.56
CA ASN A 406 33.09 6.89 -29.33
C ASN A 406 33.79 8.27 -29.23
N PRO A 407 33.03 9.39 -29.22
CA PRO A 407 33.60 10.73 -29.18
C PRO A 407 34.36 11.03 -27.88
N LYS A 408 34.05 10.32 -26.78
CA LYS A 408 34.72 10.46 -25.48
C LYS A 408 36.00 9.63 -25.37
N ARG A 409 36.31 8.77 -26.35
CA ARG A 409 37.49 7.92 -26.33
C ARG A 409 38.72 8.75 -26.70
N LYS A 410 39.40 9.30 -25.69
CA LYS A 410 40.76 9.82 -25.88
C LYS A 410 41.65 8.68 -26.41
N SER A 411 42.49 8.99 -27.40
CA SER A 411 43.45 8.08 -28.02
C SER A 411 44.29 7.35 -26.96
N PRO A 412 44.77 6.11 -27.25
CA PRO A 412 45.49 5.31 -26.27
C PRO A 412 46.87 5.94 -26.00
N GLN A 413 46.97 6.78 -24.97
CA GLN A 413 48.26 7.03 -24.33
C GLN A 413 48.54 5.89 -23.36
N HIS A 414 49.54 5.09 -23.73
CA HIS A 414 50.26 4.19 -22.85
C HIS A 414 50.54 4.85 -21.49
N HIS A 415 49.91 4.34 -20.44
CA HIS A 415 50.54 4.05 -19.16
C HIS A 415 49.58 3.17 -18.35
N TYR A 416 49.60 1.87 -18.68
CA TYR A 416 49.09 0.85 -17.77
C TYR A 416 50.04 0.78 -16.59
N ARG A 417 49.79 1.59 -15.56
CA ARG A 417 50.25 1.26 -14.20
C ARG A 417 49.10 0.53 -13.54
N PRO A 418 49.22 -0.78 -13.25
CA PRO A 418 48.26 -1.41 -12.37
C PRO A 418 48.42 -0.69 -11.03
N ARG A 419 47.43 0.13 -10.67
CA ARG A 419 47.35 0.63 -9.30
C ARG A 419 46.98 -0.60 -8.49
N HIS A 420 47.99 -1.27 -7.95
CA HIS A 420 47.80 -2.35 -7.01
C HIS A 420 46.89 -1.80 -5.91
N ALA A 421 45.63 -2.20 -5.90
CA ALA A 421 44.81 -2.13 -4.72
C ALA A 421 45.42 -3.15 -3.75
N ILE A 422 46.38 -2.68 -2.94
CA ILE A 422 47.21 -3.46 -2.00
C ILE A 422 46.36 -4.22 -0.94
N TYR A 423 45.03 -4.11 -0.96
CA TYR A 423 44.13 -4.77 -0.01
C TYR A 423 43.04 -5.67 -0.64
N GLY A 424 43.06 -5.94 -1.95
CA GLY A 424 41.95 -6.65 -2.64
C GLY A 424 42.22 -8.08 -3.11
N THR A 425 43.48 -8.54 -3.14
CA THR A 425 43.88 -9.79 -3.81
C THR A 425 43.45 -11.09 -3.11
N LYS A 426 42.81 -11.02 -1.94
CA LYS A 426 42.23 -12.20 -1.25
C LYS A 426 40.78 -12.50 -1.66
N MET A 427 40.11 -11.60 -2.36
CA MET A 427 38.68 -11.76 -2.70
C MET A 427 38.50 -12.26 -4.13
N ARG A 428 37.59 -13.24 -4.31
CA ARG A 428 37.18 -13.77 -5.62
C ARG A 428 36.67 -12.65 -6.54
N ALA A 429 36.81 -12.87 -7.86
CA ALA A 429 36.41 -11.90 -8.88
C ALA A 429 34.94 -11.46 -8.76
N SER A 430 34.02 -12.42 -8.57
CA SER A 430 32.59 -12.15 -8.32
C SER A 430 32.37 -11.21 -7.15
N VAL A 431 32.94 -11.52 -5.99
CA VAL A 431 32.74 -10.72 -4.76
C VAL A 431 33.20 -9.27 -4.95
N ARG A 432 34.33 -9.07 -5.65
CA ARG A 432 34.83 -7.72 -5.96
C ARG A 432 33.87 -6.98 -6.90
N MET A 433 33.36 -7.65 -7.93
CA MET A 433 32.37 -7.07 -8.84
C MET A 433 31.07 -6.74 -8.14
N THR A 434 30.48 -7.68 -7.40
CA THR A 434 29.25 -7.49 -6.64
C THR A 434 29.34 -6.28 -5.72
N ARG A 435 30.38 -6.19 -4.88
CA ARG A 435 30.52 -5.06 -3.94
C ARG A 435 30.65 -3.72 -4.66
N TYR A 436 31.32 -3.69 -5.82
CA TYR A 436 31.43 -2.49 -6.63
C TYR A 436 30.08 -2.12 -7.27
N LEU A 437 29.35 -3.10 -7.80
CA LEU A 437 28.05 -2.89 -8.43
C LEU A 437 26.98 -2.45 -7.42
N GLU A 438 26.99 -2.99 -6.20
CA GLU A 438 26.10 -2.56 -5.11
C GLU A 438 26.27 -1.07 -4.79
N SER A 439 27.48 -0.52 -4.94
CA SER A 439 27.74 0.91 -4.75
C SER A 439 27.04 1.81 -5.77
N TRP A 440 26.58 1.25 -6.89
CA TRP A 440 25.83 1.98 -7.90
C TRP A 440 24.36 2.18 -7.52
N GLY A 441 23.83 1.43 -6.54
CA GLY A 441 22.48 1.60 -6.03
C GLY A 441 21.40 1.29 -7.05
N ALA A 442 21.48 0.13 -7.72
CA ALA A 442 20.45 -0.30 -8.67
C ALA A 442 19.06 -0.34 -8.00
N ALA A 443 18.03 0.07 -8.74
CA ALA A 443 16.67 0.12 -8.21
C ALA A 443 16.14 -1.29 -7.90
N LYS A 444 15.66 -1.50 -6.66
CA LYS A 444 15.08 -2.78 -6.21
C LYS A 444 13.57 -2.60 -5.93
N PRO A 445 12.71 -2.64 -6.96
CA PRO A 445 11.29 -2.28 -6.85
C PRO A 445 10.50 -3.13 -5.83
N PHE A 446 11.03 -4.31 -5.48
CA PHE A 446 10.39 -5.29 -4.60
C PHE A 446 11.17 -5.58 -3.32
N ALA A 447 12.25 -4.86 -3.02
CA ALA A 447 13.06 -5.12 -1.81
C ALA A 447 12.22 -5.09 -0.51
N ASN A 448 11.18 -4.26 -0.47
CA ASN A 448 10.33 -4.07 0.71
C ASN A 448 9.28 -5.17 0.91
N LEU A 449 9.12 -6.12 -0.03
CA LEU A 449 8.15 -7.22 0.11
C LEU A 449 8.61 -8.30 1.09
N HIS A 450 9.92 -8.49 1.26
CA HIS A 450 10.48 -9.49 2.19
C HIS A 450 10.18 -9.21 3.67
N HIS A 451 9.79 -7.97 4.04
CA HIS A 451 9.54 -7.62 5.42
C HIS A 451 8.15 -7.99 5.95
N ARG A 452 7.21 -8.42 5.09
CA ARG A 452 5.85 -8.75 5.53
C ARG A 452 5.72 -10.14 6.14
N ASP A 453 6.58 -11.08 5.76
CA ASP A 453 6.58 -12.44 6.34
C ASP A 453 7.25 -12.50 7.72
N SER A 454 8.01 -11.46 8.10
CA SER A 454 8.57 -11.32 9.47
C SER A 454 7.59 -10.69 10.48
N MET A 455 6.40 -10.26 10.07
CA MET A 455 5.37 -9.69 10.96
C MET A 455 4.21 -10.65 11.27
N THR A 456 4.34 -11.93 10.94
CA THR A 456 3.44 -13.00 11.40
C THR A 456 4.24 -14.09 12.09
N ASN A 457 4.67 -13.82 13.33
CA ASN A 457 5.04 -14.89 14.25
C ASN A 457 3.78 -15.26 15.06
N GLU A 458 3.23 -16.44 14.81
CA GLU A 458 3.16 -17.50 15.83
C GLU A 458 2.66 -18.82 15.22
N ASN A 459 3.43 -19.87 15.49
CA ASN A 459 3.10 -21.30 15.42
C ASN A 459 3.02 -21.98 14.05
N GLY A 460 4.13 -22.60 13.65
CA GLY A 460 4.15 -23.68 12.66
C GLY A 460 5.55 -24.05 12.22
N LYS A 461 6.23 -24.90 12.99
CA LYS A 461 7.55 -25.48 12.68
C LYS A 461 7.64 -25.93 11.20
N ILE A 462 8.75 -25.60 10.54
CA ILE A 462 9.36 -26.50 9.53
C ILE A 462 10.87 -26.52 9.75
N ASN A 463 11.37 -27.70 10.12
CA ASN A 463 12.78 -28.05 10.07
C ASN A 463 13.10 -28.68 8.70
N THR A 464 14.11 -28.11 8.02
CA THR A 464 15.17 -28.76 7.20
C THR A 464 14.78 -29.55 5.93
N PRO A 465 15.68 -29.88 4.97
CA PRO A 465 17.14 -29.62 4.85
C PRO A 465 17.57 -28.99 3.50
N SER A 466 18.88 -28.68 3.41
CA SER A 466 19.62 -28.41 2.17
C SER A 466 19.43 -29.53 1.13
N ASP A 467 18.84 -29.19 -0.02
CA ASP A 467 18.67 -30.09 -1.16
C ASP A 467 19.66 -29.73 -2.28
N PRO A 468 20.66 -30.59 -2.59
CA PRO A 468 21.65 -30.36 -3.65
C PRO A 468 21.08 -30.42 -5.09
N SER A 469 19.77 -30.66 -5.26
CA SER A 469 19.15 -30.77 -6.59
C SER A 469 18.67 -29.44 -7.18
N PHE A 470 18.70 -28.34 -6.42
CA PHE A 470 18.30 -27.01 -6.89
C PHE A 470 19.39 -26.30 -7.72
N ASP A 471 20.67 -26.64 -7.49
CA ASP A 471 21.80 -26.02 -8.18
C ASP A 471 21.88 -26.39 -9.67
N LEU A 472 21.36 -27.56 -10.07
CA LEU A 472 21.33 -28.00 -11.47
C LEU A 472 20.13 -27.45 -12.26
N PHE A 473 19.07 -27.00 -11.57
CA PHE A 473 17.84 -26.49 -12.19
C PHE A 473 17.98 -25.02 -12.59
N VAL A 474 18.68 -24.21 -11.79
CA VAL A 474 18.97 -22.80 -12.11
C VAL A 474 19.98 -22.70 -13.26
N ILE A 475 20.95 -23.61 -13.32
CA ILE A 475 21.88 -23.71 -14.46
C ILE A 475 21.11 -24.11 -15.73
N ASN A 476 20.19 -25.08 -15.67
CA ASN A 476 19.43 -25.48 -16.86
C ASN A 476 18.46 -24.40 -17.40
N ILE A 477 17.94 -23.49 -16.57
CA ILE A 477 17.10 -22.37 -17.06
C ILE A 477 17.92 -21.31 -17.79
N VAL A 478 19.16 -21.06 -17.35
CA VAL A 478 20.08 -20.13 -18.03
C VAL A 478 20.63 -20.72 -19.33
N PHE A 479 20.79 -22.04 -19.42
CA PHE A 479 21.40 -22.70 -20.58
C PHE A 479 20.40 -23.27 -21.61
N LYS A 480 19.09 -23.39 -21.33
CA LYS A 480 18.14 -23.97 -22.30
C LYS A 480 17.83 -23.10 -23.52
N ASP A 481 18.09 -21.80 -23.45
CA ASP A 481 17.95 -20.89 -24.61
C ASP A 481 19.20 -20.93 -25.54
N ILE A 482 20.21 -21.78 -25.25
CA ILE A 482 21.45 -21.92 -26.06
C ILE A 482 21.37 -23.12 -27.06
N GLN A 483 20.30 -23.91 -27.06
CA GLN A 483 20.15 -25.09 -27.95
C GLN A 483 19.20 -24.89 -29.14
N TYR A 484 18.74 -23.67 -29.41
CA TYR A 484 18.09 -23.28 -30.67
C TYR A 484 18.70 -21.96 -31.16
N ASN A 485 19.94 -22.01 -31.64
CA ASN A 485 20.52 -21.11 -32.63
C ASN A 485 21.74 -21.80 -33.25
#